data_AF-A0AAP9Y8S2-F1
#
_entry.id   AF-A0AAP9Y8S2-F1
#
_cell.length_a   1.000
_cell.length_b   1.000
_cell.length_c   1.000
_cell.angle_alpha   90.00
_cell.angle_beta   90.00
_cell.angle_gamma   90.00
#
_symmetry.space_group_name_H-M   'P 1'
#
loop_
_entity.id
_entity.type
_entity.pdbx_description
1 polymer ?
#
loop_
_entity_poly.entity_id
_entity_poly.type
_entity_poly.pdbx_seq_one_letter_code
_entity_poly.pdbx_strand_id
1 'polypeptide(L)'
;MLSLVSRRVVAAASSFLFVVVGLSGCFPFRGGSADISKLQNIPEGQKRELIAQMSSASGQEKRRIGEKAVALSKMVGAQLVGVDPAGISGQQFKLDAQNRVSVNKDDMVYKMMSATDFWRLGGDSYDLCVEQDCEYYSSWTVDVEGSGGDVVYVWTLKIDGADQPDKPLVRRFKVAK
;
A
#
# COMPACT_ATOMS: atom_id res chain seq x y z
N MET A 1 -18.56 -20.75 -72.34
CA MET A 1 -18.41 -22.13 -71.84
C MET A 1 -18.90 -22.17 -70.40
N LEU A 2 -19.79 -23.12 -70.07
CA LEU A 2 -20.20 -23.46 -68.71
C LEU A 2 -19.11 -24.25 -67.98
N SER A 3 -19.05 -24.13 -66.65
CA SER A 3 -18.76 -25.19 -65.65
C SER A 3 -18.62 -24.52 -64.26
N LEU A 4 -19.66 -24.56 -63.40
CA LEU A 4 -19.93 -25.51 -62.30
C LEU A 4 -19.26 -25.16 -60.95
N VAL A 5 -20.06 -24.50 -60.11
CA VAL A 5 -20.42 -24.80 -58.71
C VAL A 5 -19.46 -25.71 -57.89
N SER A 6 -19.10 -25.26 -56.68
CA SER A 6 -19.26 -26.10 -55.48
C SER A 6 -19.44 -25.25 -54.20
N ARG A 7 -20.54 -25.51 -53.49
CA ARG A 7 -20.94 -24.96 -52.17
C ARG A 7 -20.45 -25.88 -51.04
N ARG A 8 -20.11 -25.28 -49.90
CA ARG A 8 -20.21 -25.85 -48.52
C ARG A 8 -20.63 -24.64 -47.63
N VAL A 9 -21.77 -24.50 -46.93
CA VAL A 9 -22.56 -25.35 -45.99
C VAL A 9 -21.68 -25.78 -44.81
N VAL A 10 -21.90 -25.50 -43.51
CA VAL A 10 -23.00 -24.92 -42.70
C VAL A 10 -22.44 -24.41 -41.35
N ALA A 11 -23.26 -23.62 -40.64
CA ALA A 11 -23.06 -23.01 -39.31
C ALA A 11 -22.88 -23.97 -38.12
N ALA A 12 -22.30 -23.46 -37.02
CA ALA A 12 -22.59 -23.92 -35.66
C ALA A 12 -22.36 -22.78 -34.64
N ALA A 13 -23.43 -22.42 -33.92
CA ALA A 13 -23.40 -21.54 -32.76
C ALA A 13 -23.02 -22.34 -31.51
N SER A 14 -22.20 -21.77 -30.63
CA SER A 14 -21.97 -22.32 -29.29
C SER A 14 -21.77 -21.19 -28.28
N SER A 15 -22.82 -20.92 -27.52
CA SER A 15 -22.81 -20.14 -26.29
C SER A 15 -22.11 -20.95 -25.19
N PHE A 16 -21.14 -20.35 -24.50
CA PHE A 16 -20.63 -20.88 -23.23
C PHE A 16 -20.82 -19.84 -22.12
N LEU A 17 -21.73 -20.17 -21.20
CA LEU A 17 -21.86 -19.60 -19.87
C LEU A 17 -20.78 -20.20 -18.97
N PHE A 18 -19.99 -19.38 -18.27
CA PHE A 18 -19.30 -19.78 -17.04
C PHE A 18 -19.33 -18.60 -16.06
N VAL A 19 -20.26 -18.64 -15.10
CA VAL A 19 -20.05 -19.02 -13.70
C VAL A 19 -19.35 -17.90 -12.91
N VAL A 20 -20.19 -17.16 -12.19
CA VAL A 20 -19.81 -16.28 -11.09
C VAL A 20 -19.24 -17.14 -9.96
N VAL A 21 -17.97 -16.91 -9.60
CA VAL A 21 -17.42 -17.38 -8.33
C VAL A 21 -17.38 -16.18 -7.38
N GLY A 22 -18.33 -16.13 -6.47
CA GLY A 22 -18.25 -15.30 -5.28
C GLY A 22 -17.23 -15.90 -4.32
N LEU A 23 -16.09 -15.23 -4.15
CA LEU A 23 -15.24 -15.43 -2.98
C LEU A 23 -15.50 -14.30 -1.99
N SER A 24 -16.56 -14.48 -1.20
CA SER A 24 -16.67 -13.87 0.12
C SER A 24 -15.54 -14.44 0.99
N GLY A 25 -14.37 -13.78 0.92
CA GLY A 25 -13.27 -13.98 1.85
C GLY A 25 -13.62 -13.39 3.21
N CYS A 26 -14.42 -14.10 3.99
CA CYS A 26 -14.50 -13.90 5.42
C CYS A 26 -13.17 -14.38 6.00
N PHE A 27 -12.27 -13.49 6.40
CA PHE A 27 -11.05 -13.87 7.10
C PHE A 27 -11.39 -14.12 8.57
N PRO A 28 -11.42 -15.38 9.07
CA PRO A 28 -11.48 -15.60 10.51
C PRO A 28 -10.11 -15.23 11.08
N PHE A 29 -9.99 -14.00 11.58
CA PHE A 29 -8.80 -13.56 12.31
C PHE A 29 -8.77 -14.26 13.66
N ARG A 30 -8.23 -15.49 13.68
CA ARG A 30 -8.02 -16.30 14.87
C ARG A 30 -6.51 -16.48 15.08
N GLY A 31 -5.86 -15.45 15.63
CA GLY A 31 -4.62 -15.55 16.42
C GLY A 31 -3.41 -16.30 15.84
N GLY A 32 -3.35 -16.54 14.54
CA GLY A 32 -2.18 -17.10 13.86
C GLY A 32 -1.22 -15.99 13.46
N SER A 33 0.08 -16.16 13.74
CA SER A 33 1.14 -15.29 13.25
C SER A 33 0.96 -15.10 11.75
N ALA A 34 0.61 -13.89 11.30
CA ALA A 34 0.50 -13.61 9.88
C ALA A 34 1.84 -13.96 9.21
N ASP A 35 1.78 -14.65 8.08
CA ASP A 35 2.98 -14.93 7.29
C ASP A 35 3.42 -13.64 6.61
N ILE A 36 4.34 -12.91 7.26
CA ILE A 36 4.80 -11.58 6.84
C ILE A 36 5.32 -11.62 5.39
N SER A 37 5.94 -12.73 4.97
CA SER A 37 6.50 -12.87 3.63
C SER A 37 5.44 -12.73 2.53
N LYS A 38 4.19 -13.11 2.81
CA LYS A 38 3.05 -13.08 1.89
C LYS A 38 2.26 -11.79 1.93
N LEU A 39 2.54 -10.90 2.88
CA LEU A 39 1.87 -9.61 2.95
C LEU A 39 2.28 -8.75 1.77
N GLN A 40 1.30 -8.12 1.12
CA GLN A 40 1.54 -7.20 0.03
C GLN A 40 1.79 -5.80 0.58
N ASN A 41 2.28 -4.88 -0.26
CA ASN A 41 2.38 -3.45 0.07
C ASN A 41 3.29 -3.12 1.27
N ILE A 42 4.29 -3.97 1.53
CA ILE A 42 5.35 -3.71 2.50
C ILE A 42 6.69 -3.81 1.74
N PRO A 43 7.61 -2.83 1.86
CA PRO A 43 8.94 -2.92 1.27
C PRO A 43 9.68 -4.18 1.73
N GLU A 44 10.41 -4.84 0.81
CA GLU A 44 11.05 -6.12 1.09
C GLU A 44 12.12 -6.03 2.19
N GLY A 45 12.84 -4.90 2.28
CA GLY A 45 13.74 -4.62 3.40
C GLY A 45 13.02 -4.64 4.75
N GLN A 46 11.87 -3.95 4.82
CA GLN A 46 11.05 -3.88 6.03
C GLN A 46 10.42 -5.24 6.37
N LYS A 47 10.00 -6.04 5.39
CA LYS A 47 9.54 -7.41 5.64
C LYS A 47 10.62 -8.27 6.29
N ARG A 48 11.84 -8.23 5.75
CA ARG A 48 12.97 -9.02 6.30
C ARG A 48 13.25 -8.63 7.75
N GLU A 49 13.23 -7.34 8.04
CA GLU A 49 13.42 -6.85 9.41
C GLU A 49 12.29 -7.31 10.35
N LEU A 50 11.02 -7.19 9.94
CA LEU A 50 9.89 -7.66 10.74
C LEU A 50 9.94 -9.18 10.98
N ILE A 51 10.36 -9.96 9.98
CA ILE A 51 10.55 -11.41 10.12
C ILE A 51 11.68 -11.71 11.11
N ALA A 52 12.81 -11.01 11.01
CA ALA A 52 13.92 -11.16 11.94
C ALA A 52 13.49 -10.84 13.38
N GLN A 53 12.82 -9.72 13.61
CA GLN A 53 12.25 -9.34 14.92
C GLN A 53 11.25 -10.40 15.42
N MET A 54 10.38 -10.91 14.55
CA MET A 54 9.39 -11.93 14.91
C MET A 54 10.04 -13.27 15.29
N SER A 55 11.19 -13.60 14.72
CA SER A 55 11.94 -14.83 14.98
C SER A 55 12.63 -14.82 16.35
N SER A 56 13.05 -13.64 16.83
CA SER A 56 13.66 -13.46 18.16
C SER A 56 12.65 -13.16 19.26
N ALA A 57 11.46 -12.66 18.91
CA ALA A 57 10.40 -12.33 19.85
C ALA A 57 9.59 -13.55 20.32
N SER A 58 8.93 -13.40 21.47
CA SER A 58 8.02 -14.41 22.02
C SER A 58 6.72 -13.79 22.55
N GLY A 59 5.72 -14.63 22.81
CA GLY A 59 4.47 -14.23 23.48
C GLY A 59 3.77 -13.03 22.84
N GLN A 60 3.56 -11.97 23.62
CA GLN A 60 2.84 -10.76 23.21
C GLN A 60 3.63 -9.93 22.19
N GLU A 61 4.94 -9.87 22.29
CA GLU A 61 5.79 -9.11 21.37
C GLU A 61 5.69 -9.67 19.95
N LYS A 62 5.79 -11.00 19.82
CA LYS A 62 5.61 -11.68 18.53
C LYS A 62 4.26 -11.36 17.89
N ARG A 63 3.19 -11.26 18.68
CA ARG A 63 1.85 -10.86 18.20
C ARG A 63 1.83 -9.41 17.72
N ARG A 64 2.42 -8.49 18.47
CA ARG A 64 2.51 -7.07 18.10
C ARG A 64 3.27 -6.86 16.79
N ILE A 65 4.36 -7.59 16.56
CA ILE A 65 5.11 -7.53 15.30
C ILE A 65 4.22 -8.01 14.12
N GLY A 66 3.45 -9.08 14.32
CA GLY A 66 2.50 -9.55 13.31
C GLY A 66 1.38 -8.54 13.03
N GLU A 67 0.83 -7.92 14.07
CA GLU A 67 -0.19 -6.87 13.95
C GLU A 67 0.34 -5.64 13.20
N LYS A 68 1.57 -5.21 13.52
CA LYS A 68 2.28 -4.12 12.81
C LYS A 68 2.46 -4.44 11.33
N ALA A 69 2.91 -5.64 10.99
CA ALA A 69 3.07 -6.04 9.59
C ALA A 69 1.73 -6.01 8.84
N VAL A 70 0.66 -6.54 9.45
CA VAL A 70 -0.69 -6.49 8.86
C VAL A 70 -1.19 -5.06 8.70
N ALA A 71 -0.93 -4.17 9.67
CA ALA A 71 -1.32 -2.77 9.59
C ALA A 71 -0.60 -2.04 8.44
N LEU A 72 0.71 -2.27 8.26
CA LEU A 72 1.48 -1.74 7.13
C LEU A 72 0.90 -2.21 5.79
N SER A 73 0.64 -3.51 5.66
CA SER A 73 0.07 -4.09 4.44
C SER A 73 -1.28 -3.47 4.06
N LYS A 74 -2.12 -3.19 5.06
CA LYS A 74 -3.46 -2.60 4.90
C LYS A 74 -3.46 -1.08 4.72
N MET A 75 -2.34 -0.41 4.95
CA MET A 75 -2.23 1.04 4.80
C MET A 75 -2.47 1.45 3.35
N VAL A 76 -1.92 0.71 2.39
CA VAL A 76 -2.21 0.88 0.97
C VAL A 76 -3.65 0.44 0.68
N GLY A 77 -4.41 1.32 0.04
CA GLY A 77 -5.84 1.17 -0.20
C GLY A 77 -6.72 1.81 0.87
N ALA A 78 -6.19 2.07 2.07
CA ALA A 78 -6.92 2.78 3.13
C ALA A 78 -6.95 4.29 2.88
N GLN A 79 -8.07 4.92 3.24
CA GLN A 79 -8.13 6.37 3.33
C GLN A 79 -7.44 6.80 4.63
N LEU A 80 -6.35 7.54 4.52
CA LEU A 80 -5.66 8.11 5.67
C LEU A 80 -6.10 9.55 5.91
N VAL A 81 -6.02 9.98 7.17
CA VAL A 81 -6.28 11.34 7.62
C VAL A 81 -5.07 11.83 8.42
N GLY A 82 -4.55 13.00 8.06
CA GLY A 82 -3.43 13.62 8.74
C GLY A 82 -3.77 13.96 10.19
N VAL A 83 -2.80 13.75 11.08
CA VAL A 83 -2.89 14.04 12.51
C VAL A 83 -1.86 15.08 12.92
N ASP A 84 -0.63 14.92 12.46
CA ASP A 84 0.51 15.79 12.78
C ASP A 84 1.45 15.85 11.57
N PRO A 85 2.01 17.02 11.21
CA PRO A 85 1.89 18.32 11.89
C PRO A 85 0.48 18.94 11.80
N ALA A 86 0.21 19.94 12.64
CA ALA A 86 -1.08 20.63 12.70
C ALA A 86 -1.58 21.13 11.32
N GLY A 87 -0.65 21.52 10.44
CA GLY A 87 -0.97 21.99 9.07
C GLY A 87 -1.61 20.95 8.15
N ILE A 88 -1.52 19.65 8.46
CA ILE A 88 -2.16 18.56 7.69
C ILE A 88 -3.31 17.89 8.46
N SER A 89 -3.62 18.37 9.67
CA SER A 89 -4.60 17.74 10.53
C SER A 89 -5.98 17.72 9.86
N GLY A 90 -6.62 16.55 9.80
CA GLY A 90 -7.92 16.36 9.15
C GLY A 90 -7.88 16.22 7.63
N GLN A 91 -6.74 16.44 6.98
CA GLN A 91 -6.63 16.34 5.51
C GLN A 91 -6.45 14.89 5.07
N GLN A 92 -7.00 14.56 3.90
CA GLN A 92 -7.06 13.20 3.39
C GLN A 92 -5.86 12.86 2.51
N PHE A 93 -5.31 11.66 2.68
CA PHE A 93 -4.22 11.13 1.87
C PHE A 93 -4.39 9.64 1.66
N LYS A 94 -4.11 9.12 0.46
CA LYS A 94 -4.24 7.69 0.17
C LYS A 94 -3.24 7.24 -0.89
N LEU A 95 -2.62 6.11 -0.64
CA LEU A 95 -1.96 5.31 -1.67
C LEU A 95 -2.97 4.27 -2.17
N ASP A 96 -3.33 4.30 -3.45
CA ASP A 96 -4.27 3.32 -4.00
C ASP A 96 -3.57 2.04 -4.52
N ALA A 97 -4.35 1.02 -4.86
CA ALA A 97 -3.81 -0.25 -5.35
C ALA A 97 -3.38 -0.20 -6.83
N GLN A 98 -3.53 0.95 -7.50
CA GLN A 98 -3.17 1.20 -8.89
C GLN A 98 -1.95 2.13 -8.99
N ASN A 99 -1.14 2.20 -7.92
CA ASN A 99 0.09 2.99 -7.87
C ASN A 99 -0.13 4.51 -8.00
N ARG A 100 -1.31 5.03 -7.63
CA ARG A 100 -1.61 6.46 -7.61
C ARG A 100 -1.80 6.98 -6.19
N VAL A 101 -1.47 8.26 -6.02
CA VAL A 101 -1.74 9.02 -4.80
C VAL A 101 -3.07 9.72 -4.99
N SER A 102 -4.02 9.47 -4.08
CA SER A 102 -5.31 10.16 -4.04
C SER A 102 -5.30 11.18 -2.90
N VAL A 103 -5.35 12.46 -3.26
CA VAL A 103 -5.21 13.60 -2.36
C VAL A 103 -5.77 14.84 -3.06
N ASN A 104 -6.35 15.78 -2.31
CA ASN A 104 -6.73 17.07 -2.85
C ASN A 104 -5.47 17.93 -3.08
N LYS A 105 -5.25 18.42 -4.31
CA LYS A 105 -4.04 19.15 -4.67
C LYS A 105 -3.93 20.53 -4.01
N ASP A 106 -5.05 21.08 -3.55
CA ASP A 106 -5.08 22.34 -2.82
C ASP A 106 -4.67 22.17 -1.34
N ASP A 107 -4.71 20.94 -0.83
CA ASP A 107 -4.42 20.64 0.58
C ASP A 107 -2.92 20.72 0.88
N MET A 108 -2.59 21.09 2.12
CA MET A 108 -1.21 21.13 2.59
C MET A 108 -0.55 19.76 2.60
N VAL A 109 -1.32 18.69 2.85
CA VAL A 109 -0.81 17.32 2.85
C VAL A 109 -0.25 16.93 1.48
N TYR A 110 -0.83 17.40 0.37
CA TYR A 110 -0.25 17.18 -0.96
C TYR A 110 1.16 17.74 -1.05
N LYS A 111 1.33 19.01 -0.64
CA LYS A 111 2.62 19.72 -0.67
C LYS A 111 3.63 19.09 0.28
N MET A 112 3.20 18.70 1.48
CA MET A 112 4.06 18.13 2.51
C MET A 112 4.42 16.66 2.27
N MET A 113 3.64 15.96 1.45
CA MET A 113 3.94 14.61 0.94
C MET A 113 4.57 14.68 -0.46
N SER A 114 5.35 15.74 -0.72
CA SER A 114 6.20 15.94 -1.92
C SER A 114 5.48 16.23 -3.24
N ALA A 115 4.20 16.60 -3.23
CA ALA A 115 3.41 16.95 -4.41
C ALA A 115 3.42 15.87 -5.51
N THR A 116 3.24 14.61 -5.09
CA THR A 116 3.37 13.42 -5.94
C THR A 116 2.01 12.85 -6.34
N ASP A 117 1.91 12.34 -7.56
CA ASP A 117 0.68 11.76 -8.10
C ASP A 117 0.72 10.22 -8.16
N PHE A 118 1.90 9.62 -8.01
CA PHE A 118 2.14 8.18 -8.10
C PHE A 118 2.93 7.65 -6.90
N TRP A 119 2.92 6.34 -6.70
CA TRP A 119 3.74 5.70 -5.67
C TRP A 119 4.21 4.30 -6.08
N ARG A 120 5.33 3.87 -5.49
CA ARG A 120 5.85 2.50 -5.62
C ARG A 120 6.48 2.02 -4.31
N LEU A 121 6.75 0.72 -4.24
CA LEU A 121 7.62 0.17 -3.21
C LEU A 121 9.08 0.33 -3.66
N GLY A 122 9.88 1.00 -2.84
CA GLY A 122 11.33 0.97 -2.91
C GLY A 122 11.90 -0.28 -2.21
N GLY A 123 13.22 -0.30 -2.01
CA GLY A 123 13.88 -1.41 -1.32
C GLY A 123 13.44 -1.56 0.15
N ASP A 124 13.40 -0.44 0.87
CA ASP A 124 13.01 -0.32 2.28
C ASP A 124 12.04 0.84 2.55
N SER A 125 11.51 1.47 1.49
CA SER A 125 10.69 2.68 1.53
C SER A 125 9.42 2.56 0.69
N TYR A 126 8.47 3.46 0.97
CA TYR A 126 7.41 3.85 0.04
C TYR A 126 7.92 5.07 -0.71
N ASP A 127 8.11 4.92 -2.01
CA ASP A 127 8.55 6.04 -2.85
C ASP A 127 7.33 6.73 -3.41
N LEU A 128 7.23 8.04 -3.15
CA LEU A 128 6.21 8.90 -3.71
C LEU A 128 6.79 9.62 -4.91
N CYS A 129 6.16 9.44 -6.07
CA CYS A 129 6.68 9.78 -7.38
C CYS A 129 5.89 10.92 -8.01
N VAL A 130 6.59 11.88 -8.62
CA VAL A 130 5.95 12.98 -9.35
C VAL A 130 5.25 12.44 -10.61
N GLU A 131 5.97 11.58 -11.34
CA GLU A 131 5.51 10.97 -12.59
C GLU A 131 5.51 9.43 -12.48
N GLN A 132 4.91 8.77 -13.48
CA GLN A 132 4.67 7.32 -13.44
C GLN A 132 5.96 6.50 -13.57
N ASP A 133 6.96 6.99 -14.32
CA ASP A 133 8.28 6.35 -14.41
C ASP A 133 9.09 6.46 -13.11
N CYS A 134 8.67 7.38 -12.23
CA CYS A 134 9.26 7.65 -10.95
C CYS A 134 10.76 8.01 -11.06
N GLU A 135 11.11 8.81 -12.08
CA GLU A 135 12.43 9.45 -12.20
C GLU A 135 12.69 10.38 -11.01
N TYR A 136 11.69 11.20 -10.67
CA TYR A 136 11.72 12.11 -9.52
C TYR A 136 10.79 11.60 -8.41
N TYR A 137 11.37 11.31 -7.25
CA TYR A 137 10.64 10.75 -6.12
C TYR A 137 11.22 11.18 -4.77
N SER A 138 10.40 10.99 -3.74
CA SER A 138 10.79 11.08 -2.34
C SER A 138 10.56 9.74 -1.67
N SER A 139 11.51 9.28 -0.84
CA SER A 139 11.43 7.98 -0.17
C SER A 139 11.00 8.14 1.27
N TRP A 140 10.05 7.32 1.71
CA TRP A 140 9.49 7.39 3.06
C TRP A 140 9.54 6.05 3.74
N THR A 141 10.03 6.00 4.97
CA THR A 141 9.79 4.85 5.86
C THR A 141 8.47 5.05 6.58
N VAL A 142 7.77 3.95 6.83
CA VAL A 142 6.53 4.00 7.61
C VAL A 142 6.65 3.07 8.79
N ASP A 143 6.48 3.64 9.98
CA ASP A 143 6.32 2.88 11.21
C ASP A 143 4.84 2.83 11.64
N VAL A 144 4.51 1.86 12.50
CA VAL A 144 3.17 1.69 13.07
C VAL A 144 3.28 1.79 14.58
N GLU A 145 2.62 2.80 15.13
CA GLU A 145 2.46 2.96 16.56
C GLU A 145 1.03 2.58 17.00
N GLY A 146 0.90 2.14 18.25
CA GLY A 146 -0.37 1.68 18.81
C GLY A 146 -0.76 0.28 18.33
N SER A 147 -1.99 -0.12 18.62
CA SER A 147 -2.56 -1.40 18.21
C SER A 147 -4.09 -1.32 18.09
N GLY A 148 -4.70 -2.31 17.41
CA GLY A 148 -6.15 -2.35 17.25
C GLY A 148 -6.69 -1.15 16.46
N GLY A 149 -7.68 -0.45 17.02
CA GLY A 149 -8.34 0.70 16.39
C GLY A 149 -7.61 2.03 16.52
N ASP A 150 -6.53 2.10 17.31
CA ASP A 150 -5.80 3.33 17.61
C ASP A 150 -4.45 3.42 16.87
N VAL A 151 -4.30 2.66 15.79
CA VAL A 151 -3.10 2.63 14.95
C VAL A 151 -2.79 4.02 14.39
N VAL A 152 -1.53 4.44 14.54
CA VAL A 152 -0.96 5.63 13.88
C VAL A 152 0.16 5.19 12.95
N TYR A 153 0.07 5.61 11.69
CA TYR A 153 1.13 5.46 10.70
C TYR A 153 2.08 6.65 10.79
N VAL A 154 3.36 6.39 10.98
CA VAL A 154 4.40 7.40 11.17
C VAL A 154 5.31 7.39 9.95
N TRP A 155 5.07 8.34 9.06
CA TRP A 155 5.80 8.51 7.82
C TRP A 155 7.01 9.40 8.07
N THR A 156 8.21 8.87 7.84
CA THR A 156 9.47 9.60 8.00
C THR A 156 10.14 9.73 6.64
N LEU A 157 10.41 10.96 6.22
CA LEU A 157 11.10 11.23 4.97
C LEU A 157 12.57 10.79 5.10
N LYS A 158 13.03 9.95 4.18
CA LYS A 158 14.45 9.62 4.03
C LYS A 158 15.14 10.76 3.30
N ILE A 159 16.17 11.33 3.94
CA ILE A 159 17.06 12.32 3.35
C ILE A 159 18.47 11.79 3.56
N ASP A 160 19.17 11.55 2.46
CA ASP A 160 20.54 11.06 2.49
C ASP A 160 21.53 12.22 2.35
N GLY A 161 22.71 12.08 2.97
CA GLY A 161 23.81 13.03 2.80
C GLY A 161 23.71 14.27 3.70
N ALA A 162 24.45 15.31 3.32
CA ALA A 162 24.65 16.51 4.14
C ALA A 162 23.39 17.36 4.33
N ASP A 163 22.35 17.12 3.53
CA ASP A 163 21.07 17.83 3.59
C ASP A 163 20.11 17.27 4.64
N GLN A 164 20.53 16.23 5.38
CA GLN A 164 19.72 15.64 6.44
C GLN A 164 19.48 16.67 7.57
N PRO A 165 18.23 16.97 7.91
CA PRO A 165 17.92 17.90 8.98
C PRO A 165 18.23 17.31 10.35
N ASP A 166 18.51 18.18 11.34
CA ASP A 166 18.75 17.80 12.74
C ASP A 166 17.63 16.95 13.35
N LYS A 167 16.40 17.15 12.86
CA LYS A 167 15.21 16.41 13.29
C LYS A 167 14.56 15.72 12.10
N PRO A 168 14.16 14.44 12.23
CA PRO A 168 13.44 13.74 11.18
C PRO A 168 12.16 14.48 10.78
N LEU A 169 11.89 14.55 9.48
CA LEU A 169 10.67 15.15 8.97
C LEU A 169 9.56 14.10 8.95
N VAL A 170 8.69 14.18 9.96
CA VAL A 170 7.66 13.18 10.25
C VAL A 170 6.27 13.70 9.89
N ARG A 171 5.42 12.82 9.35
CA ARG A 171 3.98 13.02 9.18
C ARG A 171 3.25 11.84 9.77
N ARG A 172 2.18 12.11 10.51
CA ARG A 172 1.44 11.10 11.26
C ARG A 172 0.02 11.03 10.71
N PHE A 173 -0.44 9.82 10.49
CA PHE A 173 -1.73 9.54 9.89
C PHE A 173 -2.49 8.48 10.67
N LYS A 174 -3.82 8.56 10.62
CA LYS A 174 -4.73 7.48 11.05
C LYS A 174 -5.61 7.06 9.88
N VAL A 175 -6.16 5.86 9.93
CA VAL A 175 -7.23 5.48 9.00
C VAL A 175 -8.46 6.35 9.29
N ALA A 176 -9.10 6.86 8.25
CA ALA A 176 -10.40 7.53 8.36
C ALA A 176 -11.41 6.57 9.03
N LYS A 177 -12.19 7.08 9.98
CA LYS A 177 -13.26 6.31 10.64
C LYS A 177 -14.50 6.20 9.77
#